data_AF-A0A4R4BFF0-F1
#
_entry.id   AF-A0A4R4BFF0-F1
#
_cell.length_a   1.000
_cell.length_b   1.000
_cell.length_c   1.000
_cell.angle_alpha   90.00
_cell.angle_beta   90.00
_cell.angle_gamma   90.00
#
_symmetry.space_group_name_H-M   'P 1'
#
loop_
_entity.id
_entity.type
_entity.pdbx_description
1 polymer ?
#
loop_
_entity_poly.entity_id
_entity_poly.type
_entity_poly.pdbx_seq_one_letter_code
_entity_poly.pdbx_strand_id
1 'polypeptide(L)' 'MSYKAIALVHSNIAKRGAKGGYVVSTGGFSKNAKNYAEELNVQLIDGSRLAEMYMESIEGYPLPQYALNPASN' A
#
# COMPACT_ATOMS: atom_id res chain seq x y z
N MET A 1 -7.50 -7.33 6.66
CA MET A 1 -6.67 -8.51 6.31
C MET A 1 -6.06 -9.15 7.56
N SER A 2 -5.72 -10.45 7.50
CA SER A 2 -5.01 -11.20 8.55
C SER A 2 -3.48 -11.17 8.33
N TYR A 3 -2.71 -11.74 9.25
CA TYR A 3 -1.23 -11.66 9.26
C TYR A 3 -0.51 -12.56 8.24
N LYS A 4 -1.23 -13.45 7.52
CA LYS A 4 -0.61 -14.48 6.66
C LYS A 4 0.32 -13.90 5.58
N ALA A 5 -0.09 -12.80 4.93
CA ALA A 5 0.73 -12.14 3.91
C ALA A 5 2.03 -11.56 4.51
N ILE A 6 1.95 -11.05 5.74
CA ILE A 6 3.08 -10.48 6.49
C ILE A 6 4.11 -11.57 6.80
N ALA A 7 3.65 -12.74 7.27
CA ALA A 7 4.52 -13.88 7.56
C ALA A 7 5.24 -14.42 6.30
N LEU A 8 4.56 -14.43 5.15
CA LEU A 8 5.14 -14.81 3.87
C LEU A 8 6.23 -13.84 3.42
N VAL A 9 5.98 -12.53 3.53
CA VAL A 9 6.99 -11.50 3.20
C VAL A 9 8.17 -11.61 4.16
N HIS A 10 7.94 -11.70 5.47
CA HIS A 10 9.00 -11.88 6.46
C HIS A 10 9.89 -13.10 6.17
N SER A 11 9.29 -14.24 5.83
CA SER A 11 10.04 -15.45 5.46
C SER A 11 10.92 -15.23 4.24
N ASN A 12 10.47 -14.45 3.25
CA ASN A 12 11.25 -14.11 2.07
C ASN A 12 12.36 -13.10 2.36
N ILE A 13 12.15 -12.15 3.27
CA ILE A 13 13.17 -11.21 3.73
C ILE A 13 14.37 -12.00 4.29
N ALA A 14 14.10 -12.92 5.22
CA ALA A 14 15.13 -13.77 5.81
C ALA A 14 15.83 -14.66 4.76
N LYS A 15 15.05 -15.35 3.91
CA LYS A 15 15.60 -16.26 2.89
C LYS A 15 16.48 -15.57 1.84
N ARG A 16 16.16 -14.32 1.50
CA ARG A 16 16.86 -13.57 0.45
C ARG A 16 17.91 -12.61 0.99
N GLY A 17 18.08 -12.52 2.32
CA GLY A 17 18.93 -11.51 2.94
C GLY A 17 18.51 -10.08 2.61
N ALA A 18 17.20 -9.84 2.43
CA ALA A 18 16.70 -8.51 2.13
C ALA A 18 16.71 -7.63 3.38
N LYS A 19 16.81 -6.30 3.20
CA LYS A 19 16.78 -5.34 4.32
C LYS A 19 15.39 -5.20 4.96
N GLY A 20 14.34 -5.46 4.19
CA GLY A 20 12.95 -5.32 4.63
C GLY A 20 11.97 -5.65 3.50
N GLY A 21 10.68 -5.43 3.74
CA GLY A 21 9.64 -5.67 2.75
C GLY A 21 8.37 -4.88 3.02
N TYR A 22 7.44 -4.94 2.07
CA TYR A 22 6.18 -4.21 2.13
C TYR A 22 5.01 -5.16 1.88
N VAL A 23 3.90 -4.92 2.57
CA VAL A 23 2.60 -5.50 2.22
C VAL A 23 1.65 -4.36 1.91
N VAL A 24 1.14 -4.34 0.68
CA VAL A 24 0.22 -3.30 0.20
C VAL A 24 -1.16 -3.91 0.04
N SER A 25 -2.19 -3.19 0.50
CA SER A 25 -3.58 -3.61 0.43
C SER A 25 -4.48 -2.42 0.12
N THR A 26 -5.51 -2.62 -0.71
CA THR A 26 -6.56 -1.61 -0.95
C THR A 26 -7.54 -1.47 0.21
N GLY A 27 -7.58 -2.45 1.12
CA GLY A 27 -8.32 -2.38 2.39
C GLY A 27 -7.41 -2.26 3.61
N GLY A 28 -8.00 -2.26 4.80
CA GLY A 28 -7.26 -2.16 6.08
C GLY A 28 -6.67 -3.47 6.61
N PHE A 29 -5.68 -3.33 7.51
CA PHE A 29 -5.14 -4.44 8.31
C PHE A 29 -5.84 -4.54 9.67
N SER A 30 -6.07 -5.75 10.17
CA SER A 30 -6.58 -5.94 11.53
C SER A 30 -5.55 -5.49 12.57
N LYS A 31 -6.00 -5.17 13.79
CA LYS A 31 -5.09 -4.82 14.90
C LYS A 31 -4.00 -5.88 15.12
N ASN A 32 -4.40 -7.16 15.12
CA ASN A 32 -3.44 -8.26 15.29
C ASN A 32 -2.42 -8.33 14.15
N ALA A 33 -2.82 -8.01 12.91
CA ALA A 33 -1.89 -7.97 11.78
C ALA A 33 -0.90 -6.79 11.89
N LYS A 34 -1.37 -5.62 12.35
CA LYS A 34 -0.50 -4.46 12.62
C LYS A 34 0.52 -4.78 13.72
N ASN A 35 0.06 -5.27 14.86
CA ASN A 35 0.94 -5.68 15.96
C ASN A 35 1.96 -6.75 15.52
N TYR A 36 1.54 -7.72 14.72
CA TYR A 36 2.46 -8.74 14.20
C TYR A 36 3.54 -8.15 13.28
N ALA A 37 3.29 -7.04 12.59
CA ALA A 37 4.26 -6.40 11.71
C ALA A 37 5.25 -5.49 12.46
N GLU A 38 4.91 -4.95 13.63
CA GLU A 38 5.78 -4.01 14.38
C GLU A 38 7.14 -4.62 14.74
N GLU A 39 7.16 -5.93 15.00
CA GLU A 39 8.37 -6.67 15.35
C GLU A 39 9.12 -7.22 14.12
N LEU A 40 8.61 -6.95 12.91
CA LEU A 40 9.16 -7.45 11.65
C LEU A 40 9.64 -6.26 10.83
N ASN A 41 10.69 -6.45 10.04
CA ASN A 41 11.13 -5.46 9.04
C ASN A 41 10.15 -5.40 7.84
N VAL A 42 8.85 -5.32 8.11
CA VAL A 42 7.76 -5.33 7.13
C VAL A 42 6.88 -4.10 7.34
N GLN A 43 6.87 -3.21 6.36
CA GLN A 43 6.01 -2.04 6.37
C GLN A 43 4.63 -2.37 5.77
N LEU A 44 3.57 -1.91 6.42
CA LEU A 44 2.20 -2.07 5.95
C LEU A 44 1.73 -0.79 5.28
N ILE A 45 1.18 -0.89 4.07
CA ILE A 45 0.53 0.21 3.34
C ILE A 45 -0.92 -0.19 3.13
N ASP A 46 -1.83 0.46 3.87
CA ASP A 46 -3.27 0.26 3.72
C ASP A 46 -3.88 1.17 2.65
N GLY A 47 -5.16 0.96 2.36
CA GLY A 47 -5.85 1.67 1.27
C GLY A 47 -5.84 3.20 1.42
N SER A 48 -5.98 3.69 2.65
CA SER A 48 -5.88 5.13 2.95
C SER A 48 -4.49 5.66 2.60
N ARG A 49 -3.43 5.02 3.12
CA ARG A 49 -2.06 5.47 2.82
C ARG A 49 -1.71 5.32 1.34
N LEU A 50 -2.23 4.28 0.69
CA LEU A 50 -2.04 4.08 -0.75
C LEU A 50 -2.71 5.20 -1.56
N ALA A 51 -3.91 5.63 -1.18
CA ALA A 51 -4.59 6.75 -1.82
C ALA A 51 -3.86 8.07 -1.60
N GLU A 52 -3.36 8.32 -0.39
CA GLU A 52 -2.51 9.50 -0.09
C GLU A 52 -1.26 9.51 -0.97
N MET A 53 -0.50 8.40 -1.01
CA MET A 53 0.69 8.29 -1.86
C MET A 53 0.38 8.53 -3.34
N TYR A 54 -0.80 8.09 -3.80
CA TYR A 54 -1.24 8.35 -5.17
C TYR A 54 -1.51 9.85 -5.39
N MET A 55 -2.22 10.53 -4.47
CA MET A 55 -2.45 11.98 -4.56
C MET A 55 -1.13 12.76 -4.53
N GLU A 56 -0.23 12.44 -3.58
CA GLU A 56 1.12 13.00 -3.49
C GLU A 56 1.89 12.83 -4.81
N SER A 57 1.71 11.71 -5.52
CA SER A 57 2.40 11.45 -6.80
C SER A 57 1.88 12.29 -7.98
N ILE A 58 0.62 12.74 -7.91
CA ILE A 58 -0.03 13.51 -8.99
C ILE A 58 -0.11 15.01 -8.71
N GLU A 59 0.14 15.47 -7.48
CA GLU A 59 0.18 16.90 -7.12
C GLU A 59 1.29 17.70 -7.85
N GLY A 60 2.21 17.03 -8.55
CA GLY A 60 3.19 17.63 -9.46
C GLY A 60 2.81 17.59 -10.95
N TYR A 61 1.69 16.97 -11.31
CA TYR A 61 1.16 16.90 -12.67
C TYR A 61 -0.07 17.81 -12.78
N PRO A 62 -0.20 18.65 -13.82
CA PRO A 62 -1.45 19.36 -14.05
C PRO A 62 -2.57 18.33 -14.07
N LEU A 63 -3.62 18.55 -13.27
CA LEU A 63 -4.80 17.69 -13.29
C LEU A 63 -5.21 17.49 -14.76
N PRO A 64 -5.42 16.24 -15.22
CA PRO A 64 -5.96 16.01 -16.54
C PRO A 64 -7.26 16.82 -16.62
N GLN A 65 -7.31 17.80 -17.53
CA GLN A 65 -8.55 18.49 -17.82
C GLN A 65 -9.46 17.48 -18.51
N TYR A 66 -10.27 16.77 -17.73
CA TYR A 66 -11.39 16.00 -18.24
C TYR A 66 -12.43 17.00 -18.75
N ALA A 67 -12.25 17.49 -19.98
CA ALA A 67 -13.28 18.25 -20.66
C ALA A 67 -14.46 17.31 -20.90
N LEU A 68 -15.53 17.47 -20.13
CA LEU A 68 -16.83 16.90 -20.48
C LEU A 68 -17.20 17.49 -21.84
N ASN A 69 -17.17 16.67 -22.89
CA ASN A 69 -17.58 17.11 -24.21
C ASN A 69 -19.11 17.25 -24.18
N PRO A 70 -19.67 18.47 -24.28
CA PRO A 70 -21.13 18.65 -24.24
C PRO A 70 -21.82 18.08 -25.50
N ALA A 71 -21.07 17.60 -26.50
CA ALA A 71 -21.59 17.08 -27.75
C ALA A 71 -21.98 15.60 -27.75
N SER A 72 -21.97 14.92 -26.59
CA SER A 72 -22.37 13.50 -26.48
C SER A 72 -23.62 13.31 -25.62
N ASN A 73 -24.70 14.02 -25.96
CA ASN A 73 -26.09 13.67 -25.65
C ASN A 73 -27.03 14.20 -26.74
#